data_AF-A0A8S2M4J6-F1
#
_entry.id   AF-A0A8S2M4J6-F1
#
_cell.length_a   1.000
_cell.length_b   1.000
_cell.length_c   1.000
_cell.angle_alpha   90.00
_cell.angle_beta   90.00
_cell.angle_gamma   90.00
#
_symmetry.space_group_name_H-M   'P 1'
#
loop_
_entity.id
_entity.type
_entity.pdbx_description
1 polymer ?
#
loop_
_entity_poly.entity_id
_entity_poly.type
_entity_poly.pdbx_seq_one_letter_code
_entity_poly.pdbx_strand_id
1 'polypeptide(L)'
;MQPNKIQKLAKVLGRQMRKKNKSVKITESNGVSGNGHVHDQKSYVSNSNPVVRQLRMLEIYKFADSIDVLIMTLGTAAALASGACFPLLLLVYQNVTDALVNYGKLQQIADYGLQNLTNVSCENGGFALPDTTTSPIDAIQNVVKWYIVLGFLSILFYTIAFSCYMVSAERQIRRIRFLLFRNILHQEMAWFDVCGKGKLGNMLTDDLVKVNEGIGDKVADFLSLIARMVGCLIFALIKGWKLTLVILAVAPLVIVAFNLTIQLTIKYNIKQIEAYSTANGIAQEVFTAIRTVTAFNGQKKEQTRYAESLQKVPLIGIRKGVIIGFCQVFSNLAIGIVFTAALWYGQYLIKTECRAYSAGILVVIFIACLNTTWCLSQIVPSLEKFAEATASGSFIFEIVARKSKIDSSKEKEGEIPSTLIGDIEFRNVYFTYPAREDQT
;
A
#
# COMPACT_ATOMS: atom_id res chain seq x y z
N MET A 1 15.15 0.70 13.60
CA MET A 1 16.42 1.29 13.11
C MET A 1 16.66 0.73 11.70
N GLN A 2 16.40 1.39 10.57
CA GLN A 2 17.01 2.61 10.04
C GLN A 2 16.07 3.28 8.99
N PRO A 3 15.35 4.37 9.32
CA PRO A 3 14.63 5.20 8.35
C PRO A 3 15.55 5.90 7.33
N ASN A 4 16.85 5.98 7.60
CA ASN A 4 17.85 6.61 6.74
C ASN A 4 18.12 5.88 5.41
N LYS A 5 17.83 4.57 5.30
CA LYS A 5 18.10 3.81 4.05
C LYS A 5 17.02 4.02 3.00
N ILE A 6 15.76 4.17 3.41
CA ILE A 6 14.63 4.48 2.50
C ILE A 6 14.74 5.92 2.01
N GLN A 7 15.10 6.87 2.89
CA GLN A 7 15.42 8.24 2.47
C GLN A 7 16.63 8.31 1.52
N LYS A 8 17.68 7.50 1.74
CA LYS A 8 18.80 7.39 0.79
C LYS A 8 18.35 6.82 -0.56
N LEU A 9 17.47 5.82 -0.57
CA LEU A 9 16.92 5.24 -1.82
C LEU A 9 16.11 6.27 -2.61
N ALA A 10 15.23 7.02 -1.93
CA ALA A 10 14.46 8.10 -2.54
C ALA A 10 15.36 9.24 -3.07
N LYS A 11 16.44 9.60 -2.34
CA LYS A 11 17.43 10.59 -2.79
C LYS A 11 18.23 10.12 -4.00
N VAL A 12 18.57 8.84 -4.07
CA VAL A 12 19.31 8.24 -5.20
C VAL A 12 18.41 8.14 -6.43
N LEU A 13 17.17 7.68 -6.27
CA LEU A 13 16.16 7.66 -7.35
C LEU A 13 15.88 9.07 -7.89
N GLY A 14 15.73 10.06 -7.00
CA GLY A 14 15.59 11.46 -7.40
C GLY A 14 16.80 12.02 -8.15
N ARG A 15 18.03 11.66 -7.75
CA ARG A 15 19.27 12.08 -8.47
C ARG A 15 19.42 11.43 -9.83
N GLN A 16 19.03 10.17 -10.00
CA GLN A 16 19.10 9.49 -11.29
C GLN A 16 18.06 10.01 -12.28
N MET A 17 16.84 10.28 -11.82
CA MET A 17 15.80 10.95 -12.61
C MET A 17 16.23 12.36 -13.05
N ARG A 18 16.90 13.11 -12.15
CA ARG A 18 17.42 14.46 -12.44
C ARG A 18 18.61 14.46 -13.43
N LYS A 19 19.44 13.41 -13.43
CA LYS A 19 20.48 13.23 -14.46
C LYS A 19 19.86 12.86 -15.81
N LYS A 20 18.86 11.98 -15.86
CA LYS A 20 18.16 11.58 -17.10
C LYS A 20 17.48 12.78 -17.79
N ASN A 21 16.85 13.68 -17.03
CA ASN A 21 16.28 14.92 -17.58
C ASN A 21 17.34 15.92 -18.08
N LYS A 22 18.56 15.92 -17.51
CA LYS A 22 19.67 16.75 -18.01
C LYS A 22 20.26 16.18 -19.30
N SER A 23 20.31 14.86 -19.44
CA SER A 23 20.77 14.19 -20.66
C SER A 23 19.84 14.40 -21.84
N VAL A 24 18.52 14.33 -21.61
CA VAL A 24 17.50 14.53 -22.67
C VAL A 24 17.52 15.96 -23.21
N LYS A 25 17.84 16.97 -22.39
CA LYS A 25 17.99 18.36 -22.85
C LYS A 25 19.25 18.65 -23.67
N ILE A 26 20.27 17.78 -23.64
CA ILE A 26 21.55 18.02 -24.35
C ILE A 26 21.53 17.44 -25.78
N THR A 27 20.54 16.61 -26.13
CA THR A 27 20.49 15.94 -27.45
C THR A 27 19.58 16.64 -28.48
N GLU A 28 18.86 17.72 -28.11
CA GLU A 28 17.92 18.42 -29.01
C GLU A 28 18.38 19.81 -29.49
N SER A 29 19.62 20.24 -29.23
CA SER A 29 20.13 21.45 -29.88
C SER A 29 21.50 21.18 -30.49
N ASN A 30 21.53 20.85 -31.79
CA ASN A 30 22.69 21.11 -32.64
C ASN A 30 22.26 21.02 -34.10
N GLY A 31 22.10 22.18 -34.74
CA GLY A 31 21.96 22.28 -36.18
C GLY A 31 21.20 23.52 -36.60
N VAL A 32 21.80 24.71 -36.46
CA VAL A 32 21.91 25.77 -37.49
C VAL A 32 22.97 26.77 -36.99
N SER A 33 23.95 27.04 -37.84
CA SER A 33 25.04 28.00 -37.64
C SER A 33 24.61 29.39 -38.15
N GLY A 34 24.88 30.44 -37.37
CA GLY A 34 24.67 31.84 -37.76
C GLY A 34 25.25 32.81 -36.73
N ASN A 35 26.29 33.54 -37.13
CA ASN A 35 27.01 34.58 -36.38
C ASN A 35 26.12 35.71 -35.85
N GLY A 36 26.45 36.25 -34.66
CA GLY A 36 26.11 37.64 -34.30
C GLY A 36 25.85 37.92 -32.82
N HIS A 37 26.81 38.59 -32.19
CA HIS A 37 26.72 39.49 -31.03
C HIS A 37 26.15 39.01 -29.68
N VAL A 38 27.08 38.93 -28.73
CA VAL A 38 26.91 38.88 -27.28
C VAL A 38 26.23 40.15 -26.79
N HIS A 39 25.08 40.01 -26.14
CA HIS A 39 24.62 40.96 -25.12
C HIS A 39 24.20 40.20 -23.86
N ASP A 40 24.87 40.54 -22.76
CA ASP A 40 24.57 40.09 -21.42
C ASP A 40 23.14 40.47 -21.00
N GLN A 41 22.31 39.47 -20.72
CA GLN A 41 21.10 39.62 -19.89
C GLN A 41 20.96 38.41 -18.95
N LYS A 42 21.53 38.58 -17.75
CA LYS A 42 21.19 37.76 -16.57
C LYS A 42 19.86 38.25 -16.00
N SER A 43 18.77 37.51 -16.23
CA SER A 43 17.54 37.70 -15.45
C SER A 43 16.66 36.46 -15.47
N TYR A 44 16.65 35.77 -14.31
CA TYR A 44 15.54 35.04 -13.71
C TYR A 44 14.63 34.17 -14.60
N VAL A 45 15.09 32.96 -14.91
CA VAL A 45 14.18 31.85 -15.23
C VAL A 45 13.53 31.39 -13.92
N SER A 46 12.30 31.84 -13.68
CA SER A 46 11.43 31.34 -12.62
C SER A 46 11.23 29.83 -12.78
N ASN A 47 11.76 29.10 -11.82
CA ASN A 47 11.68 27.65 -11.71
C ASN A 47 10.28 27.27 -11.19
N SER A 48 9.26 27.32 -12.05
CA SER A 48 7.88 26.92 -11.70
C SER A 48 7.55 25.50 -12.20
N ASN A 49 8.38 24.52 -11.84
CA ASN A 49 7.79 23.23 -11.52
C ASN A 49 7.13 23.41 -10.16
N PRO A 50 5.79 23.36 -10.01
CA PRO A 50 5.20 23.43 -8.68
C PRO A 50 5.80 22.27 -7.89
N VAL A 51 6.53 22.60 -6.82
CA VAL A 51 6.94 21.62 -5.83
C VAL A 51 5.65 21.17 -5.19
N VAL A 52 5.06 20.11 -5.74
CA VAL A 52 3.80 19.56 -5.24
C VAL A 52 4.05 19.15 -3.80
N ARG A 53 3.53 19.95 -2.86
CA ARG A 53 3.65 19.69 -1.44
C ARG A 53 2.90 18.39 -1.15
N GLN A 54 3.63 17.32 -0.83
CA GLN A 54 2.99 16.11 -0.32
C GLN A 54 2.18 16.48 0.93
N LEU A 55 0.89 16.18 0.90
CA LEU A 55 0.01 16.38 2.04
C LEU A 55 0.50 15.52 3.20
N ARG A 56 0.40 16.04 4.42
CA ARG A 56 0.55 15.20 5.61
C ARG A 56 -0.60 14.20 5.65
N MET A 57 -0.36 13.02 6.21
CA MET A 57 -1.36 11.94 6.23
C MET A 57 -2.71 12.36 6.83
N LEU A 58 -2.71 13.23 7.83
CA LEU A 58 -3.95 13.74 8.45
C LEU A 58 -4.57 14.92 7.69
N GLU A 59 -3.79 15.65 6.88
CA GLU A 59 -4.31 16.76 6.08
C GLU A 59 -5.32 16.26 5.03
N ILE A 60 -5.22 15.00 4.60
CA ILE A 60 -6.14 14.39 3.61
C ILE A 60 -7.59 14.31 4.11
N TYR A 61 -7.79 14.25 5.44
CA TYR A 61 -9.11 14.19 6.10
C TYR A 61 -9.70 15.57 6.40
N LYS A 62 -9.12 16.66 5.89
CA LYS A 62 -9.58 18.04 6.18
C LYS A 62 -11.05 18.30 5.83
N PHE A 63 -11.62 17.55 4.88
CA PHE A 63 -13.00 17.70 4.42
C PHE A 63 -14.02 16.83 5.17
N ALA A 64 -13.58 16.06 6.17
CA ALA A 64 -14.44 15.24 7.00
C ALA A 64 -15.36 16.09 7.89
N ASP A 65 -16.65 15.82 7.86
CA ASP A 65 -17.63 16.40 8.80
C ASP A 65 -17.59 15.69 10.16
N SER A 66 -18.25 16.27 11.18
CA SER A 66 -18.35 15.66 12.51
C SER A 66 -18.96 14.25 12.49
N ILE A 67 -19.88 13.98 11.57
CA ILE A 67 -20.45 12.64 11.36
C ILE A 67 -19.39 11.68 10.80
N ASP A 68 -18.58 12.13 9.85
CA ASP A 68 -17.51 11.31 9.26
C ASP A 68 -16.46 10.97 10.32
N VAL A 69 -16.12 11.93 11.19
CA VAL A 69 -15.22 11.69 12.34
C VAL A 69 -15.81 10.63 13.29
N LEU A 70 -17.11 10.72 13.61
CA LEU A 70 -17.77 9.73 14.46
C LEU A 70 -17.75 8.34 13.81
N ILE A 71 -18.10 8.23 12.53
CA ILE A 71 -18.08 6.96 11.78
C ILE A 71 -16.66 6.39 11.73
N MET A 72 -15.64 7.22 11.50
CA MET A 72 -14.25 6.78 11.51
C MET A 72 -13.84 6.29 12.90
N THR A 73 -14.21 6.97 13.98
CA THR A 73 -13.88 6.51 15.36
C THR A 73 -14.56 5.20 15.73
N LEU A 74 -15.79 4.97 15.25
CA LEU A 74 -16.47 3.67 15.39
C LEU A 74 -15.76 2.59 14.57
N GLY A 75 -15.37 2.93 13.33
CA GLY A 75 -14.63 2.05 12.44
C GLY A 75 -13.25 1.65 12.98
N THR A 76 -12.51 2.58 13.59
CA THR A 76 -11.22 2.28 14.23
C THR A 76 -11.39 1.33 15.40
N ALA A 77 -12.39 1.55 16.27
CA ALA A 77 -12.67 0.66 17.40
C ALA A 77 -13.04 -0.76 16.92
N ALA A 78 -13.89 -0.86 15.88
CA ALA A 78 -14.26 -2.14 15.27
C ALA A 78 -13.06 -2.84 14.60
N ALA A 79 -12.17 -2.09 13.92
CA ALA A 79 -10.95 -2.64 13.30
C ALA A 79 -9.97 -3.18 14.34
N LEU A 80 -9.81 -2.49 15.48
CA LEU A 80 -8.99 -2.97 16.59
C LEU A 80 -9.59 -4.23 17.22
N ALA A 81 -10.92 -4.27 17.39
CA ALA A 81 -11.63 -5.43 17.92
C ALA A 81 -11.51 -6.65 16.99
N SER A 82 -11.68 -6.47 15.68
CA SER A 82 -11.53 -7.55 14.70
C SER A 82 -10.11 -8.13 14.68
N GLY A 83 -9.10 -7.27 14.80
CA GLY A 83 -7.70 -7.69 14.90
C GLY A 83 -7.40 -8.48 16.19
N ALA A 84 -8.01 -8.10 17.31
CA ALA A 84 -7.87 -8.78 18.60
C ALA A 84 -8.60 -10.14 18.65
N CYS A 85 -9.62 -10.37 17.83
CA CYS A 85 -10.31 -11.66 17.76
C CYS A 85 -9.40 -12.81 17.36
N PHE A 86 -8.40 -12.59 16.50
CA PHE A 86 -7.55 -13.68 16.00
C PHE A 86 -6.62 -14.28 17.09
N PRO A 87 -5.90 -13.49 17.90
CA PRO A 87 -5.19 -14.01 19.08
C PRO A 87 -6.09 -14.72 20.09
N LEU A 88 -7.34 -14.27 20.26
CA LEU A 88 -8.32 -14.95 21.12
C LEU A 88 -8.72 -16.31 20.53
N LEU A 89 -8.89 -16.39 19.21
CA LEU A 89 -9.15 -17.65 18.51
C LEU A 89 -8.00 -18.65 18.70
N LEU A 90 -6.76 -18.16 18.74
CA LEU A 90 -5.57 -18.96 19.02
C LEU A 90 -5.57 -19.56 20.44
N LEU A 91 -6.08 -18.85 21.45
CA LEU A 91 -6.27 -19.41 22.81
C LEU A 91 -7.22 -20.60 22.79
N VAL A 92 -8.34 -20.45 22.10
CA VAL A 92 -9.36 -21.49 21.97
C VAL A 92 -8.79 -22.71 21.24
N TYR A 93 -8.04 -22.49 20.17
CA TYR A 93 -7.34 -23.53 19.42
C TYR A 93 -6.28 -24.26 20.27
N GLN A 94 -5.57 -23.55 21.15
CA GLN A 94 -4.61 -24.14 22.08
C GLN A 94 -5.30 -25.17 22.99
N ASN A 95 -6.44 -24.82 23.58
CA ASN A 95 -7.17 -25.69 24.49
C ASN A 95 -7.66 -26.99 23.80
N VAL A 96 -8.09 -26.91 22.53
CA VAL A 96 -8.43 -28.12 21.73
C VAL A 96 -7.22 -29.01 21.57
N THR A 97 -6.09 -28.42 21.17
CA THR A 97 -4.88 -29.18 20.86
C THR A 97 -4.36 -29.88 22.12
N ASP A 98 -4.37 -29.19 23.26
CA ASP A 98 -3.99 -29.78 24.55
C ASP A 98 -4.95 -30.92 24.96
N ALA A 99 -6.27 -30.74 24.77
CA ALA A 99 -7.27 -31.77 25.06
C ALA A 99 -7.09 -33.03 24.18
N LEU A 100 -6.87 -32.85 22.87
CA LEU A 100 -6.66 -33.96 21.93
C LEU A 100 -5.36 -34.72 22.22
N VAL A 101 -4.28 -34.00 22.53
CA VAL A 101 -3.00 -34.63 22.88
C VAL A 101 -3.12 -35.42 24.18
N ASN A 102 -3.83 -34.89 25.18
CA ASN A 102 -4.05 -35.58 26.45
C ASN A 102 -4.94 -36.82 26.27
N TYR A 103 -5.99 -36.74 25.45
CA TYR A 103 -6.83 -37.88 25.11
C TYR A 103 -6.04 -38.98 24.39
N GLY A 104 -5.19 -38.63 23.42
CA GLY A 104 -4.32 -39.58 22.73
C GLY A 104 -3.34 -40.30 23.67
N LYS A 105 -2.79 -39.59 24.65
CA LYS A 105 -1.94 -40.20 25.70
C LYS A 105 -2.73 -41.19 26.56
N LEU A 106 -3.94 -40.82 27.00
CA LEU A 106 -4.79 -41.68 27.82
C LEU A 106 -5.21 -42.95 27.06
N GLN A 107 -5.54 -42.83 25.77
CA GLN A 107 -5.90 -43.99 24.94
C GLN A 107 -4.73 -44.93 24.69
N GLN A 108 -3.50 -44.39 24.49
CA GLN A 108 -2.30 -45.23 24.44
C GLN A 108 -2.06 -45.98 25.76
N ILE A 109 -2.26 -45.34 26.91
CA ILE A 109 -2.10 -46.01 28.21
C ILE A 109 -3.15 -47.12 28.39
N ALA A 110 -4.38 -46.91 27.91
CA ALA A 110 -5.46 -47.89 27.96
C ALA A 110 -5.22 -49.10 27.03
N ASP A 111 -4.72 -48.87 25.80
CA ASP A 111 -4.45 -49.95 24.83
C ASP A 111 -3.22 -50.80 25.21
N TYR A 112 -2.21 -50.23 25.86
CA TYR A 112 -0.97 -50.95 26.22
C TYR A 112 -1.01 -51.68 27.59
N GLY A 113 -2.14 -51.67 28.31
CA GLY A 113 -2.32 -52.49 29.52
C GLY A 113 -1.27 -52.32 30.63
N LEU A 114 -0.55 -51.20 30.65
CA LEU A 114 0.59 -50.98 31.56
C LEU A 114 0.12 -50.30 32.86
N GLN A 115 -0.30 -51.12 33.82
CA GLN A 115 -0.59 -50.70 35.20
C GLN A 115 0.63 -50.16 35.98
N ASN A 116 1.84 -50.16 35.41
CA ASN A 116 3.09 -49.86 36.11
C ASN A 116 3.91 -48.67 35.56
N LEU A 117 3.27 -47.68 34.93
CA LEU A 117 3.90 -46.40 34.56
C LEU A 117 3.44 -45.22 35.43
N THR A 118 3.08 -45.47 36.69
CA THR A 118 2.96 -44.38 37.69
C THR A 118 4.28 -43.68 37.98
N ASN A 119 5.41 -44.23 37.51
CA ASN A 119 6.76 -43.72 37.82
C ASN A 119 7.43 -42.96 36.67
N VAL A 120 6.69 -42.60 35.60
CA VAL A 120 7.01 -41.38 34.83
C VAL A 120 6.16 -40.23 35.38
N SER A 121 6.08 -40.19 36.70
CA SER A 121 5.79 -38.98 37.44
C SER A 121 6.90 -37.98 37.14
N CYS A 122 6.57 -36.87 36.48
CA CYS A 122 7.25 -35.63 36.82
C CYS A 122 7.02 -35.44 38.31
N GLU A 123 7.99 -35.84 39.14
CA GLU A 123 7.90 -35.73 40.59
C GLU A 123 7.50 -34.29 40.95
N ASN A 124 6.37 -34.21 41.64
CA ASN A 124 5.80 -33.00 42.22
C ASN A 124 5.20 -31.98 41.26
N GLY A 125 4.37 -32.42 40.31
CA GLY A 125 3.40 -31.55 39.64
C GLY A 125 2.18 -32.31 39.19
N GLY A 126 1.10 -32.24 39.99
CA GLY A 126 -0.16 -32.93 39.75
C GLY A 126 -0.58 -32.89 38.28
N PHE A 127 -0.57 -34.06 37.66
CA PHE A 127 -1.41 -34.35 36.51
C PHE A 127 -2.85 -34.28 37.04
N ALA A 128 -3.44 -33.09 36.99
CA ALA A 128 -4.88 -32.99 37.12
C ALA A 128 -5.45 -33.70 35.89
N LEU A 129 -5.82 -34.96 36.07
CA LEU A 129 -6.78 -35.62 35.21
C LEU A 129 -7.92 -34.61 35.01
N PRO A 130 -8.31 -34.27 33.77
CA PRO A 130 -9.57 -33.61 33.56
C PRO A 130 -10.62 -34.48 34.24
N ASP A 131 -11.46 -33.88 35.09
CA ASP A 131 -12.51 -34.59 35.81
C ASP A 131 -13.16 -35.62 34.88
N THR A 132 -13.07 -36.89 35.28
CA THR A 132 -13.60 -38.06 34.56
C THR A 132 -15.13 -38.06 34.44
N THR A 133 -15.79 -36.94 34.75
CA THR A 133 -17.24 -36.78 34.78
C THR A 133 -17.79 -36.00 33.60
N THR A 134 -16.98 -35.32 32.78
CA THR A 134 -17.44 -34.73 31.51
C THR A 134 -16.93 -35.54 30.34
N SER A 135 -17.83 -35.99 29.47
CA SER A 135 -17.42 -36.75 28.30
C SER A 135 -16.44 -35.91 27.46
N PRO A 136 -15.40 -36.50 26.85
CA PRO A 136 -14.47 -35.76 25.97
C PRO A 136 -15.19 -35.01 24.84
N ILE A 137 -16.39 -35.47 24.49
CA ILE A 137 -17.30 -34.86 23.53
C ILE A 137 -17.82 -33.50 24.04
N ASP A 138 -18.17 -33.36 25.32
CA ASP A 138 -18.72 -32.12 25.88
C ASP A 138 -17.67 -30.99 25.94
N ALA A 139 -16.41 -31.34 26.25
CA ALA A 139 -15.30 -30.40 26.23
C ALA A 139 -15.03 -29.87 24.79
N ILE A 140 -15.03 -30.76 23.80
CA ILE A 140 -14.86 -30.39 22.38
C ILE A 140 -16.03 -29.53 21.91
N GLN A 141 -17.27 -29.89 22.27
CA GLN A 141 -18.46 -29.10 21.92
C GLN A 141 -18.41 -27.67 22.48
N ASN A 142 -17.98 -27.50 23.73
CA ASN A 142 -17.84 -26.16 24.33
C ASN A 142 -16.78 -25.33 23.61
N VAL A 143 -15.68 -25.95 23.17
CA VAL A 143 -14.66 -25.24 22.41
C VAL A 143 -15.15 -24.84 21.01
N VAL A 144 -15.85 -25.74 20.31
CA VAL A 144 -16.44 -25.44 19.00
C VAL A 144 -17.43 -24.27 19.08
N LYS A 145 -18.25 -24.20 20.14
CA LYS A 145 -19.16 -23.06 20.39
C LYS A 145 -18.38 -21.74 20.48
N TRP A 146 -17.32 -21.67 21.27
CA TRP A 146 -16.48 -20.47 21.38
C TRP A 146 -15.81 -20.10 20.06
N TYR A 147 -15.38 -21.09 19.28
CA TYR A 147 -14.79 -20.85 17.96
C TYR A 147 -15.79 -20.24 16.98
N ILE A 148 -17.04 -20.74 16.96
CA ILE A 148 -18.13 -20.19 16.14
C ILE A 148 -18.47 -18.76 16.57
N VAL A 149 -18.60 -18.52 17.87
CA VAL A 149 -18.93 -17.18 18.40
C VAL A 149 -17.84 -16.17 18.06
N LEU A 150 -16.56 -16.50 18.30
CA LEU A 150 -15.44 -15.62 17.96
C LEU A 150 -15.27 -15.43 16.45
N GLY A 151 -15.50 -16.48 15.66
CA GLY A 151 -15.48 -16.40 14.20
C GLY A 151 -16.54 -15.44 13.68
N PHE A 152 -17.78 -15.59 14.13
CA PHE A 152 -18.88 -14.70 13.76
C PHE A 152 -18.61 -13.25 14.20
N LEU A 153 -18.14 -13.07 15.44
CA LEU A 153 -17.80 -11.76 15.98
C LEU A 153 -16.68 -11.08 15.17
N SER A 154 -15.67 -11.84 14.72
CA SER A 154 -14.58 -11.30 13.89
C SER A 154 -15.07 -10.80 12.53
N ILE A 155 -15.99 -11.54 11.89
CA ILE A 155 -16.61 -11.15 10.61
C ILE A 155 -17.48 -9.91 10.81
N LEU A 156 -18.28 -9.88 11.88
CA LEU A 156 -19.11 -8.72 12.21
C LEU A 156 -18.26 -7.46 12.44
N PHE A 157 -17.23 -7.52 13.27
CA PHE A 157 -16.39 -6.35 13.52
C PHE A 157 -15.63 -5.90 12.27
N TYR A 158 -15.13 -6.84 11.47
CA TYR A 158 -14.44 -6.49 10.22
C TYR A 158 -15.39 -5.84 9.20
N THR A 159 -16.60 -6.38 9.03
CA THR A 159 -17.60 -5.80 8.13
C THR A 159 -18.05 -4.42 8.59
N ILE A 160 -18.27 -4.21 9.89
CA ILE A 160 -18.56 -2.88 10.44
C ILE A 160 -17.41 -1.91 10.16
N ALA A 161 -16.16 -2.30 10.43
CA ALA A 161 -15.00 -1.45 10.16
C ALA A 161 -14.89 -1.09 8.67
N PHE A 162 -15.00 -2.08 7.79
CA PHE A 162 -14.96 -1.90 6.34
C PHE A 162 -16.06 -0.96 5.86
N SER A 163 -17.31 -1.19 6.28
CA SER A 163 -18.45 -0.35 5.90
C SER A 163 -18.34 1.08 6.43
N CYS A 164 -17.91 1.28 7.68
CA CYS A 164 -17.72 2.61 8.25
C CYS A 164 -16.71 3.43 7.44
N TYR A 165 -15.55 2.86 7.13
CA TYR A 165 -14.53 3.55 6.33
C TYR A 165 -14.98 3.80 4.90
N MET A 166 -15.65 2.84 4.26
CA MET A 166 -16.16 3.00 2.90
C MET A 166 -17.23 4.11 2.82
N VAL A 167 -18.17 4.15 3.77
CA VAL A 167 -19.20 5.20 3.82
C VAL A 167 -18.60 6.58 4.11
N SER A 168 -17.64 6.68 5.04
CA SER A 168 -16.97 7.94 5.35
C SER A 168 -16.18 8.47 4.14
N ALA A 169 -15.46 7.58 3.43
CA ALA A 169 -14.71 7.95 2.24
C ALA A 169 -15.62 8.44 1.11
N GLU A 170 -16.72 7.74 0.81
CA GLU A 170 -17.69 8.16 -0.21
C GLU A 170 -18.31 9.54 0.10
N ARG A 171 -18.66 9.79 1.37
CA ARG A 171 -19.18 11.10 1.81
C ARG A 171 -18.17 12.22 1.59
N GLN A 172 -16.92 12.00 1.98
CA GLN A 172 -15.83 12.97 1.79
C GLN A 172 -15.53 13.20 0.30
N ILE A 173 -15.45 12.13 -0.50
CA ILE A 173 -15.20 12.20 -1.94
C ILE A 173 -16.32 12.95 -2.66
N ARG A 174 -17.58 12.71 -2.29
CA ARG A 174 -18.72 13.46 -2.85
C ARG A 174 -18.58 14.95 -2.61
N ARG A 175 -18.18 15.36 -1.40
CA ARG A 175 -17.96 16.76 -1.04
C ARG A 175 -16.75 17.36 -1.78
N ILE A 176 -15.64 16.64 -1.82
CA ILE A 176 -14.42 17.05 -2.53
C ILE A 176 -14.73 17.22 -4.02
N ARG A 177 -15.43 16.27 -4.64
CA ARG A 177 -15.83 16.33 -6.06
C ARG A 177 -16.69 17.56 -6.35
N PHE A 178 -17.66 17.86 -5.47
CA PHE A 178 -18.49 19.06 -5.62
C PHE A 178 -17.66 20.35 -5.50
N LEU A 179 -16.81 20.47 -4.48
CA LEU A 179 -15.96 21.64 -4.27
C LEU A 179 -14.94 21.82 -5.38
N LEU A 180 -14.33 20.72 -5.84
CA LEU A 180 -13.38 20.72 -6.95
C LEU A 180 -14.06 21.20 -8.23
N PHE A 181 -15.20 20.61 -8.60
CA PHE A 181 -15.94 21.00 -9.79
C PHE A 181 -16.39 22.47 -9.72
N ARG A 182 -16.93 22.90 -8.57
CA ARG A 182 -17.31 24.30 -8.35
C ARG A 182 -16.12 25.24 -8.51
N ASN A 183 -14.98 24.94 -7.90
CA ASN A 183 -13.82 25.82 -7.97
C ASN A 183 -13.17 25.85 -9.34
N ILE A 184 -13.19 24.72 -10.08
CA ILE A 184 -12.73 24.67 -11.47
C ILE A 184 -13.54 25.64 -12.33
N LEU A 185 -14.87 25.65 -12.21
CA LEU A 185 -15.74 26.53 -13.01
C LEU A 185 -15.52 28.03 -12.74
N HIS A 186 -14.98 28.39 -11.58
CA HIS A 186 -14.71 29.79 -11.20
C HIS A 186 -13.24 30.21 -11.39
N GLN A 187 -12.39 29.38 -11.99
CA GLN A 187 -11.03 29.78 -12.32
C GLN A 187 -10.97 30.70 -13.54
N GLU A 188 -9.98 31.58 -13.56
CA GLU A 188 -9.75 32.49 -14.67
C GLU A 188 -9.30 31.75 -15.95
N MET A 189 -9.62 32.32 -17.12
CA MET A 189 -9.28 31.71 -18.42
C MET A 189 -7.76 31.46 -18.59
N ALA A 190 -6.94 32.37 -18.07
CA ALA A 190 -5.48 32.22 -18.04
C ALA A 190 -5.01 30.93 -17.35
N TRP A 191 -5.73 30.44 -16.34
CA TRP A 191 -5.40 29.17 -15.68
C TRP A 191 -5.67 27.97 -16.59
N PHE A 192 -6.75 28.01 -17.37
CA PHE A 192 -7.07 26.97 -18.35
C PHE A 192 -6.04 26.90 -19.48
N ASP A 193 -5.46 28.04 -19.90
CA ASP A 193 -4.41 28.08 -20.92
C ASP A 193 -3.11 27.41 -20.47
N VAL A 194 -2.79 27.50 -19.18
CA VAL A 194 -1.59 26.88 -18.56
C VAL A 194 -1.87 25.45 -18.09
N CYS A 195 -3.14 25.12 -17.80
CA CYS A 195 -3.51 23.79 -17.38
C CYS A 195 -3.44 22.81 -18.57
N GLY A 196 -2.58 21.79 -18.44
CA GLY A 196 -2.37 20.81 -19.51
C GLY A 196 -3.66 20.14 -19.98
N LYS A 197 -3.80 19.99 -21.30
CA LYS A 197 -4.94 19.32 -21.95
C LYS A 197 -5.17 17.92 -21.34
N GLY A 198 -6.41 17.61 -20.99
CA GLY A 198 -6.81 16.31 -20.42
C GLY A 198 -6.50 16.11 -18.93
N LYS A 199 -5.66 16.95 -18.31
CA LYS A 199 -5.32 16.86 -16.88
C LYS A 199 -6.56 17.01 -16.00
N LEU A 200 -7.46 17.93 -16.37
CA LEU A 200 -8.69 18.19 -15.63
C LEU A 200 -9.66 17.00 -15.64
N GLY A 201 -9.77 16.31 -16.78
CA GLY A 201 -10.62 15.13 -16.93
C GLY A 201 -10.15 14.00 -16.03
N ASN A 202 -8.86 13.64 -16.13
CA ASN A 202 -8.25 12.62 -15.27
C ASN A 202 -8.36 12.97 -13.79
N MET A 203 -8.35 14.26 -13.46
CA MET A 203 -8.47 14.71 -12.08
C MET A 203 -9.88 14.54 -11.51
N LEU A 204 -10.91 14.76 -12.34
CA LEU A 204 -12.32 14.58 -11.98
C LEU A 204 -12.73 13.09 -11.92
N THR A 205 -11.96 12.19 -12.54
CA THR A 205 -12.21 10.75 -12.53
C THR A 205 -11.17 10.00 -11.68
N ASP A 206 -9.97 9.82 -12.21
CA ASP A 206 -8.97 8.85 -11.76
C ASP A 206 -8.32 9.29 -10.45
N ASP A 207 -7.91 10.56 -10.33
CA ASP A 207 -7.26 11.05 -9.12
C ASP A 207 -8.23 11.05 -7.92
N LEU A 208 -9.51 11.32 -8.13
CA LEU A 208 -10.52 11.21 -7.07
C LEU A 208 -10.73 9.76 -6.64
N VAL A 209 -10.73 8.80 -7.57
CA VAL A 209 -10.82 7.37 -7.22
C VAL A 209 -9.61 6.93 -6.39
N LYS A 210 -8.40 7.37 -6.75
CA LYS A 210 -7.19 7.09 -5.96
C LYS A 210 -7.27 7.64 -4.55
N VAL A 211 -7.79 8.85 -4.37
CA VAL A 211 -8.03 9.43 -3.05
C VAL A 211 -9.08 8.62 -2.26
N ASN A 212 -10.13 8.13 -2.93
CA ASN A 212 -11.15 7.28 -2.31
C ASN A 212 -10.55 5.96 -1.80
N GLU A 213 -9.78 5.26 -2.64
CA GLU A 213 -9.12 4.00 -2.29
C GLU A 213 -8.14 4.17 -1.11
N GLY A 214 -7.43 5.29 -1.00
CA GLY A 214 -6.48 5.50 0.08
C GLY A 214 -7.11 5.93 1.42
N ILE A 215 -8.27 6.59 1.39
CA ILE A 215 -8.98 7.05 2.60
C ILE A 215 -10.03 6.03 3.08
N GLY A 216 -10.51 5.18 2.19
CA GLY A 216 -11.58 4.21 2.44
C GLY A 216 -11.11 2.89 3.02
N ASP A 217 -11.46 1.81 2.32
CA ASP A 217 -11.32 0.43 2.79
C ASP A 217 -9.89 0.06 3.19
N LYS A 218 -8.88 0.57 2.49
CA LYS A 218 -7.47 0.27 2.77
C LYS A 218 -7.01 0.72 4.15
N VAL A 219 -7.66 1.72 4.74
CA VAL A 219 -7.37 2.17 6.11
C VAL A 219 -7.92 1.19 7.13
N ALA A 220 -9.13 0.66 6.90
CA ALA A 220 -9.72 -0.39 7.73
C ALA A 220 -8.87 -1.67 7.69
N ASP A 221 -8.42 -2.07 6.50
CA ASP A 221 -7.50 -3.19 6.30
C ASP A 221 -6.20 -2.96 7.08
N PHE A 222 -5.59 -1.79 6.92
CA PHE A 222 -4.34 -1.43 7.57
C PHE A 222 -4.44 -1.47 9.10
N LEU A 223 -5.49 -0.89 9.70
CA LEU A 223 -5.70 -0.91 11.14
C LEU A 223 -5.92 -2.33 11.66
N SER A 224 -6.77 -3.11 10.99
CA SER A 224 -7.09 -4.49 11.40
C SER A 224 -5.85 -5.39 11.32
N LEU A 225 -5.03 -5.23 10.27
CA LEU A 225 -3.78 -5.98 10.08
C LEU A 225 -2.73 -5.60 11.13
N ILE A 226 -2.58 -4.32 11.48
CA ILE A 226 -1.67 -3.89 12.55
C ILE A 226 -2.14 -4.43 13.90
N ALA A 227 -3.43 -4.30 14.22
CA ALA A 227 -3.99 -4.82 15.46
C ALA A 227 -3.78 -6.33 15.59
N ARG A 228 -4.01 -7.08 14.51
CA ARG A 228 -3.75 -8.53 14.46
C ARG A 228 -2.26 -8.85 14.59
N MET A 229 -1.39 -8.13 13.90
CA MET A 229 0.06 -8.32 13.96
C MET A 229 0.58 -8.10 15.40
N VAL A 230 0.21 -6.99 16.01
CA VAL A 230 0.59 -6.65 17.40
C VAL A 230 -0.02 -7.65 18.38
N GLY A 231 -1.30 -8.00 18.20
CA GLY A 231 -1.99 -8.98 19.03
C GLY A 231 -1.35 -10.36 18.99
N CYS A 232 -0.99 -10.87 17.80
CA CYS A 232 -0.30 -12.15 17.64
C CYS A 232 1.10 -12.15 18.26
N LEU A 233 1.84 -11.05 18.11
CA LEU A 233 3.18 -10.93 18.68
C LEU A 233 3.14 -10.88 20.21
N ILE A 234 2.24 -10.08 20.78
CA ILE A 234 2.03 -10.01 22.24
C ILE A 234 1.58 -11.38 22.76
N PHE A 235 0.62 -12.02 22.09
CA PHE A 235 0.13 -13.35 22.45
C PHE A 235 1.27 -14.39 22.49
N ALA A 236 2.12 -14.43 21.46
CA ALA A 236 3.25 -15.36 21.40
C ALA A 236 4.25 -15.12 22.55
N LEU A 237 4.59 -13.86 22.83
CA LEU A 237 5.52 -13.50 23.90
C LEU A 237 4.98 -13.86 25.29
N ILE A 238 3.67 -13.68 25.54
CA ILE A 238 3.05 -14.04 26.83
C ILE A 238 3.05 -15.56 27.04
N LYS A 239 2.69 -16.34 26.00
CA LYS A 239 2.56 -17.80 26.12
C LYS A 239 3.89 -18.53 26.17
N GLY A 240 4.92 -18.02 25.51
CA GLY A 240 6.20 -18.71 25.46
C GLY A 240 7.33 -17.86 24.92
N TRP A 241 7.79 -16.90 25.74
CA TRP A 241 8.83 -15.95 25.36
C TRP A 241 10.14 -16.59 24.86
N LYS A 242 10.60 -17.72 25.45
CA LYS A 242 11.82 -18.41 25.01
C LYS A 242 11.72 -18.90 23.56
N LEU A 243 10.61 -19.53 23.18
CA LEU A 243 10.39 -20.04 21.83
C LEU A 243 10.23 -18.87 20.83
N THR A 244 9.48 -17.83 21.20
CA THR A 244 9.29 -16.66 20.36
C THR A 244 10.61 -15.90 20.11
N LEU A 245 11.50 -15.80 21.10
CA LEU A 245 12.82 -15.19 20.93
C LEU A 245 13.70 -15.97 19.94
N VAL A 246 13.63 -17.30 19.95
CA VAL A 246 14.37 -18.11 18.96
C VAL A 246 13.86 -17.85 17.55
N ILE A 247 12.54 -17.81 17.35
CA ILE A 247 11.94 -17.47 16.05
C ILE A 247 12.37 -16.05 15.62
N LEU A 248 12.36 -15.10 16.56
CA LEU A 248 12.79 -13.72 16.30
C LEU A 248 14.28 -13.60 16.00
N ALA A 249 15.13 -14.47 16.56
CA ALA A 249 16.56 -14.52 16.28
C ALA A 249 16.86 -15.01 14.85
N VAL A 250 16.02 -15.88 14.29
CA VAL A 250 16.16 -16.35 12.89
C VAL A 250 15.41 -15.43 11.90
N ALA A 251 14.50 -14.57 12.37
CA ALA A 251 13.76 -13.62 11.53
C ALA A 251 14.63 -12.71 10.63
N PRO A 252 15.82 -12.21 11.04
CA PRO A 252 16.71 -11.43 10.16
C PRO A 252 17.08 -12.15 8.87
N LEU A 253 17.25 -13.48 8.91
CA LEU A 253 17.55 -14.29 7.72
C LEU A 253 16.42 -14.20 6.69
N VAL A 254 15.18 -14.33 7.17
CA VAL A 254 13.97 -14.21 6.34
C VAL A 254 13.85 -12.80 5.78
N ILE A 255 14.08 -11.77 6.61
CA ILE A 255 14.03 -10.36 6.18
C ILE A 255 15.04 -10.09 5.05
N VAL A 256 16.26 -10.63 5.15
CA VAL A 256 17.27 -10.48 4.10
C VAL A 256 16.83 -11.16 2.79
N ALA A 257 16.27 -12.37 2.86
CA ALA A 257 15.75 -13.09 1.69
C ALA A 257 14.61 -12.32 0.99
N PHE A 258 13.65 -11.80 1.77
CA PHE A 258 12.56 -10.97 1.24
C PHE A 258 13.09 -9.66 0.66
N ASN A 259 14.04 -9.00 1.31
CA ASN A 259 14.61 -7.75 0.80
C ASN A 259 15.31 -7.95 -0.55
N LEU A 260 16.08 -9.04 -0.69
CA LEU A 260 16.72 -9.40 -1.95
C LEU A 260 15.68 -9.59 -3.06
N THR A 261 14.59 -10.32 -2.77
CA THR A 261 13.48 -10.55 -3.71
C THR A 261 12.85 -9.22 -4.15
N ILE A 262 12.56 -8.31 -3.20
CA ILE A 262 11.97 -6.99 -3.48
C ILE A 262 12.89 -6.16 -4.37
N GLN A 263 14.18 -6.07 -4.04
CA GLN A 263 15.15 -5.26 -4.79
C GLN A 263 15.34 -5.76 -6.23
N LEU A 264 15.44 -7.08 -6.41
CA LEU A 264 15.54 -7.68 -7.74
C LEU A 264 14.25 -7.47 -8.53
N THR A 265 13.09 -7.63 -7.89
CA THR A 265 11.79 -7.38 -8.53
C THR A 265 11.70 -5.95 -9.04
N ILE A 266 12.03 -4.95 -8.20
CA ILE A 266 12.03 -3.54 -8.60
C ILE A 266 12.98 -3.30 -9.78
N LYS A 267 14.23 -3.79 -9.69
CA LYS A 267 15.24 -3.60 -10.74
C LYS A 267 14.80 -4.17 -12.09
N TYR A 268 14.23 -5.38 -12.12
CA TYR A 268 13.76 -6.00 -13.36
C TYR A 268 12.43 -5.43 -13.84
N ASN A 269 11.57 -4.97 -12.94
CA ASN A 269 10.34 -4.27 -13.30
C ASN A 269 10.66 -2.96 -14.04
N ILE A 270 11.61 -2.16 -13.55
CA ILE A 270 12.07 -0.94 -14.23
C ILE A 270 12.61 -1.25 -15.63
N LYS A 271 13.45 -2.28 -15.79
CA LYS A 271 13.96 -2.71 -17.11
C LYS A 271 12.84 -3.14 -18.06
N GLN A 272 11.83 -3.83 -17.54
CA GLN A 272 10.67 -4.24 -18.33
C GLN A 272 9.86 -3.02 -18.78
N ILE A 273 9.59 -2.07 -17.88
CA ILE A 273 8.90 -0.82 -18.21
C ILE A 273 9.69 -0.02 -19.25
N GLU A 274 11.01 0.06 -19.14
CA GLU A 274 11.86 0.77 -20.12
C GLU A 274 11.81 0.14 -21.53
N ALA A 275 11.82 -1.18 -21.62
CA ALA A 275 11.68 -1.88 -22.89
C ALA A 275 10.29 -1.66 -23.51
N TYR A 276 9.22 -1.72 -22.71
CA TYR A 276 7.87 -1.38 -23.18
C TYR A 276 7.74 0.08 -23.58
N SER A 277 8.38 1.01 -22.85
CA SER A 277 8.32 2.44 -23.17
C SER A 277 8.88 2.74 -24.57
N THR A 278 9.93 2.03 -24.98
CA THR A 278 10.52 2.17 -26.33
C THR A 278 9.53 1.68 -27.41
N ALA A 279 8.91 0.53 -27.21
CA ALA A 279 7.91 -0.01 -28.14
C ALA A 279 6.64 0.88 -28.20
N ASN A 280 6.16 1.32 -27.04
CA ASN A 280 5.03 2.23 -26.93
C ASN A 280 5.30 3.57 -27.59
N GLY A 281 6.55 4.08 -27.53
CA GLY A 281 6.95 5.29 -28.26
C GLY A 281 6.78 5.17 -29.77
N ILE A 282 7.18 4.03 -30.35
CA ILE A 282 6.99 3.75 -31.79
C ILE A 282 5.49 3.68 -32.12
N ALA A 283 4.71 2.94 -31.33
CA ALA A 283 3.27 2.85 -31.54
C ALA A 283 2.60 4.22 -31.46
N GLN A 284 3.01 5.05 -30.50
CA GLN A 284 2.50 6.41 -30.33
C GLN A 284 2.82 7.30 -31.54
N GLU A 285 4.04 7.25 -32.07
CA GLU A 285 4.45 7.95 -33.29
C GLU A 285 3.57 7.57 -34.49
N VAL A 286 3.36 6.26 -34.69
CA VAL A 286 2.58 5.71 -35.80
C VAL A 286 1.11 6.09 -35.69
N PHE A 287 0.50 5.96 -34.50
CA PHE A 287 -0.91 6.31 -34.31
C PHE A 287 -1.15 7.81 -34.43
N THR A 288 -0.20 8.64 -33.98
CA THR A 288 -0.29 10.10 -34.13
C THR A 288 -0.21 10.51 -35.61
N ALA A 289 0.62 9.84 -36.41
CA ALA A 289 0.83 10.12 -37.83
C ALA A 289 0.12 9.12 -38.77
N ILE A 290 -0.99 8.50 -38.33
CA ILE A 290 -1.59 7.35 -39.04
C ILE A 290 -1.96 7.66 -40.50
N ARG A 291 -2.45 8.88 -40.78
CA ARG A 291 -2.80 9.33 -42.14
C ARG A 291 -1.58 9.37 -43.06
N THR A 292 -0.44 9.82 -42.54
CA THR A 292 0.83 9.86 -43.27
C THR A 292 1.32 8.44 -43.54
N VAL A 293 1.32 7.56 -42.53
CA VAL A 293 1.74 6.17 -42.68
C VAL A 293 0.87 5.44 -43.72
N THR A 294 -0.44 5.67 -43.73
CA THR A 294 -1.35 5.10 -44.74
C THR A 294 -1.14 5.70 -46.13
N ALA A 295 -0.90 7.00 -46.24
CA ALA A 295 -0.68 7.68 -47.51
C ALA A 295 0.59 7.17 -48.23
N PHE A 296 1.64 6.87 -47.48
CA PHE A 296 2.89 6.29 -47.99
C PHE A 296 2.91 4.76 -48.00
N ASN A 297 1.78 4.09 -47.71
CA ASN A 297 1.67 2.63 -47.62
C ASN A 297 2.74 1.98 -46.69
N GLY A 298 3.13 2.69 -45.63
CA GLY A 298 4.23 2.33 -44.71
C GLY A 298 3.86 1.33 -43.62
N GLN A 299 2.64 0.79 -43.62
CA GLN A 299 2.10 -0.05 -42.54
C GLN A 299 2.98 -1.27 -42.22
N LYS A 300 3.43 -2.00 -43.25
CA LYS A 300 4.30 -3.17 -43.07
C LYS A 300 5.66 -2.79 -42.48
N LYS A 301 6.21 -1.64 -42.88
CA LYS A 301 7.51 -1.14 -42.37
C LYS A 301 7.41 -0.84 -40.88
N GLU A 302 6.39 -0.09 -40.47
CA GLU A 302 6.18 0.25 -39.06
C GLU A 302 5.79 -0.96 -38.21
N GLN A 303 5.06 -1.93 -38.77
CA GLN A 303 4.79 -3.21 -38.12
C GLN A 303 6.09 -3.98 -37.80
N THR A 304 7.01 -4.08 -38.77
CA THR A 304 8.30 -4.74 -38.56
C THR A 304 9.14 -3.98 -37.53
N ARG A 305 9.21 -2.64 -37.61
CA ARG A 305 9.90 -1.80 -36.63
C ARG A 305 9.35 -2.00 -35.21
N TYR A 306 8.04 -2.11 -35.05
CA TYR A 306 7.41 -2.41 -33.76
C TYR A 306 7.75 -3.83 -33.29
N ALA A 307 7.66 -4.83 -34.18
CA ALA A 307 7.98 -6.23 -33.87
C ALA A 307 9.44 -6.39 -33.40
N GLU A 308 10.40 -5.74 -34.08
CA GLU A 308 11.83 -5.74 -33.70
C GLU A 308 12.06 -5.12 -32.31
N SER A 309 11.38 -4.03 -32.00
CA SER A 309 11.45 -3.41 -30.67
C SER A 309 10.85 -4.32 -29.60
N LEU A 310 9.74 -5.00 -29.93
CA LEU A 310 9.01 -5.88 -29.02
C LEU A 310 9.76 -7.16 -28.70
N GLN A 311 10.60 -7.69 -29.60
CA GLN A 311 11.39 -8.93 -29.36
C GLN A 311 12.25 -8.90 -28.09
N LYS A 312 12.67 -7.70 -27.64
CA LYS A 312 13.48 -7.53 -26.43
C LYS A 312 12.66 -7.71 -25.14
N VAL A 313 11.36 -7.43 -25.19
CA VAL A 313 10.44 -7.47 -24.05
C VAL A 313 10.27 -8.89 -23.47
N PRO A 314 9.93 -9.94 -24.25
CA PRO A 314 9.74 -11.28 -23.71
C PRO A 314 11.05 -11.84 -23.13
N LEU A 315 12.21 -11.52 -23.71
CA LEU A 315 13.52 -11.96 -23.19
C LEU A 315 13.80 -11.39 -21.79
N ILE A 316 13.47 -10.10 -21.58
CA ILE A 316 13.56 -9.47 -20.25
C ILE A 316 12.52 -10.08 -19.29
N GLY A 317 11.31 -10.35 -19.78
CA GLY A 317 10.24 -11.00 -19.03
C GLY A 317 10.62 -12.40 -18.54
N ILE A 318 11.20 -13.24 -19.40
CA ILE A 318 11.66 -14.58 -19.05
C ILE A 318 12.77 -14.51 -18.00
N ARG A 319 13.77 -13.64 -18.19
CA ARG A 319 14.85 -13.44 -17.20
C ARG A 319 14.31 -12.97 -15.85
N LYS A 320 13.35 -12.03 -15.86
CA LYS A 320 12.64 -11.58 -14.66
C LYS A 320 11.92 -12.74 -13.98
N GLY A 321 11.17 -13.54 -14.73
CA GLY A 321 10.42 -14.70 -14.22
C GLY A 321 11.32 -15.72 -13.54
N VAL A 322 12.42 -16.10 -14.18
CA VAL A 322 13.39 -17.06 -13.61
C VAL A 322 14.03 -16.53 -12.32
N ILE A 323 14.47 -15.27 -12.32
CA ILE A 323 15.14 -14.68 -11.15
C ILE A 323 14.17 -14.51 -9.98
N ILE A 324 12.97 -13.99 -10.23
CA ILE A 324 11.95 -13.83 -9.19
C ILE A 324 11.50 -15.21 -8.68
N GLY A 325 11.32 -16.19 -9.57
CA GLY A 325 10.97 -17.56 -9.19
C GLY A 325 12.00 -18.17 -8.25
N PHE A 326 13.30 -18.08 -8.58
CA PHE A 326 14.37 -18.57 -7.72
C PHE A 326 14.40 -17.85 -6.36
N CYS A 327 14.23 -16.52 -6.34
CA CYS A 327 14.19 -15.74 -5.11
C CYS A 327 12.98 -16.09 -4.22
N GLN A 328 11.83 -16.37 -4.83
CA GLN A 328 10.62 -16.79 -4.13
C GLN A 328 10.81 -18.17 -3.50
N VAL A 329 11.39 -19.13 -4.22
CA VAL A 329 11.70 -20.46 -3.67
C VAL A 329 12.70 -20.34 -2.50
N PHE A 330 13.76 -19.54 -2.66
CA PHE A 330 14.73 -19.29 -1.59
C PHE A 330 14.09 -18.67 -0.33
N SER A 331 13.18 -17.71 -0.51
CA SER A 331 12.47 -17.08 0.61
C SER A 331 11.54 -18.05 1.32
N ASN A 332 10.83 -18.92 0.59
CA ASN A 332 9.99 -19.97 1.18
C ASN A 332 10.82 -21.05 1.88
N LEU A 333 11.98 -21.41 1.33
CA LEU A 333 12.91 -22.33 1.98
C LEU A 333 13.42 -21.77 3.32
N ALA A 334 13.74 -20.46 3.38
CA ALA A 334 14.14 -19.81 4.63
C ALA A 334 13.04 -19.90 5.71
N ILE A 335 11.77 -19.71 5.34
CA ILE A 335 10.63 -19.92 6.25
C ILE A 335 10.55 -21.38 6.70
N GLY A 336 10.74 -22.34 5.79
CA GLY A 336 10.78 -23.77 6.12
C GLY A 336 11.88 -24.13 7.11
N ILE A 337 13.08 -23.56 6.97
CA ILE A 337 14.20 -23.76 7.91
C ILE A 337 13.86 -23.19 9.29
N VAL A 338 13.27 -21.98 9.35
CA VAL A 338 12.79 -21.39 10.61
C VAL A 338 11.77 -22.31 11.26
N PHE A 339 10.85 -22.88 10.49
CA PHE A 339 9.84 -23.80 11.01
C PHE A 339 10.47 -25.06 11.61
N THR A 340 11.37 -25.71 10.88
CA THR A 340 12.08 -26.90 11.37
C THR A 340 12.88 -26.60 12.64
N ALA A 341 13.59 -25.47 12.68
CA ALA A 341 14.35 -25.07 13.86
C ALA A 341 13.44 -24.77 15.07
N ALA A 342 12.29 -24.11 14.84
CA ALA A 342 11.31 -23.82 15.89
C ALA A 342 10.68 -25.09 16.45
N LEU A 343 10.35 -26.07 15.61
CA LEU A 343 9.84 -27.37 16.06
C LEU A 343 10.89 -28.17 16.82
N TRP A 344 12.13 -28.20 16.33
CA TRP A 344 13.24 -28.92 16.99
C TRP A 344 13.53 -28.36 18.38
N TYR A 345 13.66 -27.03 18.49
CA TYR A 345 13.86 -26.37 19.79
C TYR A 345 12.62 -26.47 20.68
N GLY A 346 11.42 -26.39 20.09
CA GLY A 346 10.16 -26.58 20.82
C GLY A 346 10.02 -27.98 21.42
N GLN A 347 10.43 -29.02 20.69
CA GLN A 347 10.46 -30.39 21.23
C GLN A 347 11.45 -30.53 22.39
N TYR A 348 12.63 -29.89 22.30
CA TYR A 348 13.59 -29.83 23.39
C TYR A 348 12.99 -29.17 24.64
N LEU A 349 12.31 -28.03 24.47
CA LEU A 349 11.61 -27.32 25.56
C LEU A 349 10.52 -28.15 26.22
N ILE A 350 9.75 -28.92 25.45
CA ILE A 350 8.73 -29.81 26.01
C ILE A 350 9.38 -30.90 26.88
N LYS A 351 10.54 -31.45 26.47
CA LYS A 351 11.25 -32.49 27.25
C LYS A 351 11.88 -31.94 28.52
N THR A 352 12.45 -30.73 28.49
CA THR A 352 13.18 -30.15 29.62
C THR A 352 12.26 -29.38 30.58
N GLU A 353 11.21 -28.73 30.07
CA GLU A 353 10.30 -27.86 30.82
C GLU A 353 8.83 -28.29 30.66
N CYS A 354 8.54 -29.57 30.98
CA CYS A 354 7.20 -30.19 30.93
C CYS A 354 6.06 -29.39 31.58
N ARG A 355 6.38 -28.48 32.52
CA ARG A 355 5.40 -27.69 33.29
C ARG A 355 5.01 -26.37 32.62
N ALA A 356 5.87 -25.82 31.77
CA ALA A 356 5.68 -24.51 31.15
C ALA A 356 5.27 -24.61 29.67
N TYR A 357 5.61 -25.73 29.01
CA TYR A 357 5.35 -25.92 27.58
C TYR A 357 4.57 -27.20 27.30
N SER A 358 3.41 -27.04 26.65
CA SER A 358 2.61 -28.13 26.08
C SER A 358 2.72 -28.15 24.55
N ALA A 359 2.38 -29.28 23.93
CA ALA A 359 2.33 -29.43 22.48
C ALA A 359 1.37 -28.41 21.84
N GLY A 360 0.22 -28.11 22.47
CA GLY A 360 -0.70 -27.08 21.99
C GLY A 360 -0.08 -25.69 21.98
N ILE A 361 0.60 -25.30 23.07
CA ILE A 361 1.29 -24.00 23.18
C ILE A 361 2.30 -23.82 22.03
N LEU A 362 3.07 -24.86 21.71
CA LEU A 362 4.06 -24.83 20.62
C LEU A 362 3.39 -24.53 19.26
N VAL A 363 2.36 -25.29 18.90
CA VAL A 363 1.64 -25.13 17.63
C VAL A 363 1.03 -23.74 17.53
N VAL A 364 0.44 -23.23 18.62
CA VAL A 364 -0.25 -21.93 18.60
C VAL A 364 0.74 -20.77 18.52
N ILE A 365 1.88 -20.83 19.22
CA ILE A 365 2.95 -19.82 19.09
C ILE A 365 3.45 -19.79 17.64
N PHE A 366 3.62 -20.95 17.01
CA PHE A 366 4.02 -21.03 15.62
C PHE A 366 2.99 -20.38 14.68
N ILE A 367 1.71 -20.73 14.80
CA ILE A 367 0.63 -20.14 14.00
C ILE A 367 0.55 -18.63 14.20
N ALA A 368 0.76 -18.13 15.43
CA ALA A 368 0.82 -16.70 15.75
C ALA A 368 1.97 -16.00 15.01
N CYS A 369 3.18 -16.57 15.03
CA CYS A 369 4.35 -16.01 14.34
C CYS A 369 4.19 -16.00 12.81
N LEU A 370 3.63 -17.06 12.23
CA LEU A 370 3.29 -17.11 10.79
C LEU A 370 2.30 -16.02 10.42
N ASN A 371 1.23 -15.88 11.21
CA ASN A 371 0.21 -14.86 10.97
C ASN A 371 0.79 -13.44 11.09
N THR A 372 1.74 -13.22 12.01
CA THR A 372 2.44 -11.93 12.13
C THR A 372 3.20 -11.60 10.84
N THR A 373 3.91 -12.57 10.27
CA THR A 373 4.65 -12.42 9.00
C THR A 373 3.70 -12.18 7.81
N TRP A 374 2.58 -12.89 7.78
CA TRP A 374 1.55 -12.71 6.75
C TRP A 374 0.91 -11.32 6.81
N CYS A 375 0.56 -10.85 8.01
CA CYS A 375 0.01 -9.50 8.20
C CYS A 375 1.01 -8.43 7.77
N LEU A 376 2.29 -8.57 8.10
CA LEU A 376 3.34 -7.64 7.68
C LEU A 376 3.43 -7.52 6.15
N SER A 377 3.26 -8.62 5.44
CA SER A 377 3.28 -8.66 3.98
C SER A 377 2.06 -7.94 3.37
N GLN A 378 0.89 -8.09 3.98
CA GLN A 378 -0.37 -7.47 3.53
C GLN A 378 -0.50 -5.99 3.90
N ILE A 379 0.30 -5.48 4.85
CA ILE A 379 0.30 -4.05 5.22
C ILE A 379 0.90 -3.17 4.11
N VAL A 380 1.86 -3.70 3.33
CA VAL A 380 2.62 -2.90 2.34
C VAL A 380 1.74 -2.32 1.23
N PRO A 381 0.86 -3.09 0.55
CA PRO A 381 -0.04 -2.55 -0.48
C PRO A 381 -0.96 -1.44 0.04
N SER A 382 -1.43 -1.55 1.29
CA SER A 382 -2.27 -0.54 1.92
C SER A 382 -1.51 0.78 2.14
N LEU A 383 -0.22 0.71 2.50
CA LEU A 383 0.64 1.90 2.59
C LEU A 383 0.91 2.53 1.22
N GLU A 384 1.07 1.73 0.17
CA GLU A 384 1.25 2.24 -1.20
C GLU A 384 0.01 3.00 -1.68
N LYS A 385 -1.18 2.46 -1.45
CA LYS A 385 -2.45 3.15 -1.78
C LYS A 385 -2.64 4.45 -1.01
N PHE A 386 -2.24 4.47 0.25
CA PHE A 386 -2.24 5.70 1.04
C PHE A 386 -1.26 6.74 0.47
N ALA A 387 -0.05 6.32 0.08
CA ALA A 387 0.92 7.21 -0.55
C ALA A 387 0.42 7.77 -1.89
N GLU A 388 -0.22 6.93 -2.71
CA GLU A 388 -0.84 7.34 -3.96
C GLU A 388 -1.96 8.37 -3.73
N ALA A 389 -2.83 8.14 -2.74
CA ALA A 389 -3.88 9.09 -2.37
C ALA A 389 -3.32 10.44 -1.89
N THR A 390 -2.25 10.47 -1.09
CA THR A 390 -1.63 11.74 -0.69
C THR A 390 -0.99 12.49 -1.86
N ALA A 391 -0.46 11.76 -2.85
CA ALA A 391 0.12 12.33 -4.06
C ALA A 391 -0.98 12.94 -4.96
N SER A 392 -2.02 12.18 -5.31
CA SER A 392 -3.15 12.69 -6.11
C SER A 392 -3.94 13.77 -5.36
N GLY A 393 -4.15 13.61 -4.06
CA GLY A 393 -4.86 14.56 -3.20
C GLY A 393 -4.18 15.92 -3.09
N SER A 394 -2.84 15.98 -3.14
CA SER A 394 -2.10 17.25 -3.04
C SER A 394 -2.46 18.24 -4.14
N PHE A 395 -2.60 17.74 -5.38
CA PHE A 395 -2.97 18.57 -6.52
C PHE A 395 -4.44 19.00 -6.43
N ILE A 396 -5.32 18.11 -5.99
CA ILE A 396 -6.75 18.40 -5.75
C ILE A 396 -6.91 19.51 -4.71
N PHE A 397 -6.18 19.41 -3.61
CA PHE A 397 -6.31 20.37 -2.52
C PHE A 397 -5.71 21.73 -2.89
N GLU A 398 -4.67 21.75 -3.73
CA GLU A 398 -4.12 22.98 -4.27
C GLU A 398 -5.15 23.73 -5.13
N ILE A 399 -5.84 23.04 -6.05
CA ILE A 399 -6.90 23.66 -6.86
C ILE A 399 -8.08 24.10 -5.99
N VAL A 400 -8.50 23.28 -5.03
CA VAL A 400 -9.60 23.63 -4.13
C VAL A 400 -9.24 24.82 -3.24
N ALA A 401 -7.98 24.98 -2.84
CA ALA A 401 -7.53 26.12 -2.05
C ALA A 401 -7.19 27.37 -2.89
N ARG A 402 -6.98 27.22 -4.20
CA ARG A 402 -6.63 28.31 -5.11
C ARG A 402 -7.79 29.29 -5.25
N LYS A 403 -7.54 30.55 -4.91
CA LYS A 403 -8.44 31.66 -5.20
C LYS A 403 -8.15 32.19 -6.61
N SER A 404 -9.17 32.33 -7.44
CA SER A 404 -9.04 32.96 -8.76
C SER A 404 -8.68 34.43 -8.61
N LYS A 405 -7.82 34.95 -9.50
CA LYS A 405 -7.52 36.38 -9.57
C LYS A 405 -8.71 37.18 -10.09
N ILE A 406 -9.47 36.59 -11.02
CA ILE A 406 -10.68 37.15 -11.60
C ILE A 406 -11.81 36.18 -11.24
N ASP A 407 -12.46 36.45 -10.12
CA ASP A 407 -13.45 35.54 -9.54
C ASP A 407 -14.86 35.92 -9.98
N SER A 408 -15.45 35.09 -10.84
CA SER A 408 -16.81 35.27 -11.33
C SER A 408 -17.90 34.98 -10.28
N SER A 409 -17.56 34.35 -9.15
CA SER A 409 -18.54 34.08 -8.08
C SER A 409 -18.88 35.31 -7.25
N LYS A 410 -18.04 36.34 -7.32
CA LYS A 410 -18.15 37.57 -6.55
C LYS A 410 -18.94 38.64 -7.31
N GLU A 411 -20.14 38.26 -7.76
CA GLU A 411 -21.03 39.12 -8.56
C GLU A 411 -21.38 40.45 -7.85
N LYS A 412 -21.27 40.49 -6.53
CA LYS A 412 -21.53 41.68 -5.70
C LYS A 412 -20.29 42.51 -5.36
N GLU A 413 -19.08 42.02 -5.65
CA GLU A 413 -17.85 42.81 -5.49
C GLU A 413 -17.54 43.48 -6.83
N GLY A 414 -17.96 44.72 -6.97
CA GLY A 414 -17.79 45.54 -8.17
C GLY A 414 -18.87 46.60 -8.24
N GLU A 415 -18.66 47.61 -9.08
CA GLU A 415 -19.73 48.56 -9.38
C GLU A 415 -20.71 47.94 -10.38
N ILE A 416 -21.98 47.88 -9.99
CA ILE A 416 -23.08 47.45 -10.87
C ILE A 416 -23.81 48.73 -11.29
N PRO A 417 -23.46 49.32 -12.45
CA PRO A 417 -24.09 50.56 -12.89
C PRO A 417 -25.57 50.34 -13.18
N SER A 418 -26.44 51.25 -12.72
CA SER A 418 -27.89 51.19 -12.95
C SER A 418 -28.27 51.46 -14.41
N THR A 419 -27.39 52.14 -15.15
CA THR A 419 -27.60 52.57 -16.53
C THR A 419 -26.27 52.49 -17.28
N LEU A 420 -26.24 51.74 -18.38
CA LEU A 420 -25.05 51.51 -19.20
C LEU A 420 -25.17 52.32 -20.50
N ILE A 421 -24.30 53.32 -20.70
CA ILE A 421 -24.27 54.15 -21.92
C ILE A 421 -23.47 53.47 -23.04
N GLY A 422 -22.39 52.74 -22.68
CA GLY A 422 -21.63 51.91 -23.63
C GLY A 422 -20.38 52.56 -24.24
N ASP A 423 -19.88 53.68 -23.70
CA ASP A 423 -18.61 54.26 -24.15
C ASP A 423 -17.41 53.41 -23.72
N ILE A 424 -16.60 52.95 -24.68
CA ILE A 424 -15.43 52.09 -24.45
C ILE A 424 -14.16 52.79 -24.96
N GLU A 425 -13.15 52.94 -24.11
CA GLU A 425 -11.86 53.54 -24.44
C GLU A 425 -10.69 52.64 -23.98
N PHE A 426 -9.68 52.46 -24.82
CA PHE A 426 -8.44 51.76 -24.48
C PHE A 426 -7.29 52.77 -24.37
N ARG A 427 -6.62 52.83 -23.22
CA ARG A 427 -5.49 53.76 -22.98
C ARG A 427 -4.20 52.99 -22.69
N ASN A 428 -3.24 53.04 -23.62
CA ASN A 428 -1.88 52.50 -23.47
C ASN A 428 -1.84 51.05 -22.91
N VAL A 429 -2.65 50.15 -23.50
CA VAL A 429 -2.80 48.78 -23.01
C VAL A 429 -1.75 47.87 -23.65
N TYR A 430 -0.92 47.24 -22.80
CA TYR A 430 0.01 46.18 -23.19
C TYR A 430 -0.47 44.85 -22.61
N PHE A 431 -0.41 43.76 -23.39
CA PHE A 431 -0.92 42.46 -22.99
C PHE A 431 -0.04 41.32 -23.50
N THR A 432 0.21 40.33 -22.64
CA THR A 432 0.95 39.11 -22.96
C THR A 432 0.19 37.90 -22.42
N TYR A 433 0.02 36.86 -23.23
CA TYR A 433 -0.62 35.62 -22.79
C TYR A 433 0.29 34.85 -21.82
N PRO A 434 -0.23 34.36 -20.68
CA PRO A 434 0.57 33.60 -19.70
C PRO A 434 1.16 32.30 -20.25
N ALA A 435 0.54 31.70 -21.27
CA ALA A 435 1.04 30.49 -21.90
C ALA A 435 2.27 30.73 -22.81
N ARG A 436 2.59 31.99 -23.15
CA ARG A 436 3.69 32.39 -24.05
C ARG A 436 4.30 33.72 -23.59
N GLU A 437 5.04 33.67 -22.47
CA GLU A 437 5.74 34.84 -21.93
C GLU A 437 6.91 35.32 -22.83
N ASP A 438 7.42 34.45 -23.72
CA ASP A 438 8.62 34.71 -24.55
C ASP A 438 8.35 35.41 -25.90
N GLN A 439 7.10 35.80 -26.22
CA GLN A 439 6.73 36.33 -27.56
C GLN A 439 6.34 37.82 -27.62
N THR A 440 6.74 38.63 -26.63
CA THR A 440 6.52 40.10 -26.66
C THR A 440 7.79 40.91 -26.75
#